data_AF-A0A9P7J8W0-F1
#
_entry.id   AF-A0A9P7J8W0-F1
#
_cell.length_a   1.000
_cell.length_b   1.000
_cell.length_c   1.000
_cell.angle_alpha   90.00
_cell.angle_beta   90.00
_cell.angle_gamma   90.00
#
_symmetry.space_group_name_H-M   'P 1'
#
loop_
_entity.id
_entity.type
_entity.pdbx_description
1 polymer ?
#
loop_
_entity_poly.entity_id
_entity_poly.type
_entity_poly.pdbx_seq_one_letter_code
_entity_poly.pdbx_strand_id
1 'polypeptide(L)'
;MWDDTSPYWGKESVLMIKGHPIPIVYWPYVYRYGKYGQWQGTKSQWMGWRVSECICYTPEDFWKESSVNGHAMKFTRIVDELHRQCNISNDDMVTRVRKEFGDAFDSLFSYHKGDEVHVMRNKSAIVCHYWQLK
;
A
#
# COMPACT_ATOMS: atom_id res chain seq x y z
N MET A 1 -6.44 -8.72 2.32
CA MET A 1 -7.65 -7.97 2.75
C MET A 1 -7.95 -6.75 1.85
N TRP A 2 -7.48 -6.70 0.59
CA TRP A 2 -7.32 -5.40 -0.08
C TRP A 2 -7.63 -5.38 -1.59
N ASP A 3 -7.57 -6.55 -2.23
CA ASP A 3 -7.83 -6.83 -3.64
C ASP A 3 -8.65 -8.14 -3.70
N ASP A 4 -9.71 -8.19 -4.51
CA ASP A 4 -10.57 -9.38 -4.68
C ASP A 4 -10.00 -10.44 -5.64
N THR A 5 -8.96 -10.09 -6.38
CA THR A 5 -8.26 -11.01 -7.28
C THR A 5 -7.12 -11.76 -6.60
N SER A 6 -6.70 -11.33 -5.41
CA SER A 6 -5.69 -12.02 -4.61
C SER A 6 -6.25 -13.30 -3.96
N PRO A 7 -5.56 -14.45 -4.04
CA PRO A 7 -5.97 -15.68 -3.37
C PRO A 7 -5.99 -15.58 -1.83
N TYR A 8 -5.45 -14.48 -1.27
CA TYR A 8 -5.43 -14.19 0.16
C TYR A 8 -6.61 -13.31 0.62
N TRP A 9 -7.64 -13.12 -0.21
CA TRP A 9 -8.85 -12.39 0.18
C TRP A 9 -9.78 -13.25 1.04
N GLY A 10 -9.73 -13.03 2.36
CA GLY A 10 -10.56 -13.71 3.34
C GLY A 10 -12.04 -13.31 3.38
N LYS A 11 -12.54 -12.50 2.42
CA LYS A 11 -13.91 -11.93 2.44
C LYS A 11 -14.24 -11.16 3.73
N GLU A 12 -13.24 -10.55 4.36
CA GLU A 12 -13.44 -9.70 5.53
C GLU A 12 -13.19 -8.25 5.17
N SER A 13 -14.18 -7.39 5.41
CA SER A 13 -14.07 -5.94 5.19
C SER A 13 -14.83 -5.19 6.26
N VAL A 14 -14.27 -4.05 6.69
CA VAL A 14 -14.99 -3.10 7.54
C VAL A 14 -16.11 -2.37 6.79
N LEU A 15 -16.07 -2.35 5.45
CA LEU A 15 -17.15 -1.80 4.62
C LEU A 15 -18.02 -2.94 4.09
N MET A 16 -19.25 -3.00 4.60
CA MET A 16 -20.26 -3.97 4.20
C MET A 16 -21.39 -3.25 3.46
N ILE A 17 -21.69 -3.67 2.23
CA ILE A 17 -22.85 -3.19 1.47
C ILE A 17 -23.81 -4.35 1.26
N LYS A 18 -25.03 -4.23 1.79
CA LYS A 18 -26.05 -5.30 1.73
C LYS A 18 -25.52 -6.67 2.19
N GLY A 19 -24.74 -6.68 3.28
CA GLY A 19 -24.14 -7.92 3.81
C GLY A 19 -22.95 -8.46 3.01
N HIS A 20 -22.48 -7.75 1.98
CA HIS A 20 -21.32 -8.14 1.19
C HIS A 20 -20.10 -7.31 1.60
N PRO A 21 -18.98 -7.96 1.96
CA PRO A 21 -17.72 -7.28 2.25
C PRO A 21 -17.17 -6.66 0.98
N ILE A 22 -16.89 -5.36 1.01
CA ILE A 22 -16.36 -4.62 -0.13
C ILE A 22 -14.84 -4.52 0.01
N PRO A 23 -14.08 -5.15 -0.91
CA PRO A 23 -12.65 -4.99 -1.00
C PRO A 23 -12.26 -3.53 -1.17
N ILE A 24 -11.12 -3.15 -0.58
CA ILE A 24 -10.72 -1.75 -0.46
C ILE A 24 -10.38 -1.11 -1.81
N VAL A 25 -9.95 -1.90 -2.80
CA VAL A 25 -9.80 -1.46 -4.20
C VAL A 25 -11.07 -0.85 -4.80
N TYR A 26 -12.26 -1.24 -4.31
CA TYR A 26 -13.54 -0.73 -4.82
C TYR A 26 -14.10 0.47 -4.06
N TRP A 27 -13.51 0.85 -2.93
CA TRP A 27 -13.97 1.99 -2.14
C TRP A 27 -13.99 3.32 -2.92
N PRO A 28 -13.01 3.64 -3.81
CA PRO A 28 -13.10 4.83 -4.66
C PRO A 28 -14.39 4.87 -5.49
N TYR A 29 -14.86 3.72 -5.99
CA TYR A 29 -16.08 3.61 -6.77
C TYR A 29 -17.33 3.73 -5.91
N VAL A 30 -17.32 3.16 -4.71
CA VAL A 30 -18.41 3.29 -3.73
C VAL A 30 -18.60 4.75 -3.33
N TYR A 31 -17.51 5.45 -3.00
CA TYR A 31 -17.57 6.85 -2.55
C TYR A 31 -17.61 7.86 -3.69
N ARG A 32 -17.55 7.42 -4.96
CA ARG A 32 -17.59 8.30 -6.16
C ARG A 32 -18.84 9.18 -6.21
N TYR A 33 -19.97 8.65 -5.74
CA TYR A 33 -21.27 9.35 -5.70
C TYR A 33 -21.69 9.77 -4.28
N GLY A 34 -20.76 9.70 -3.32
CA GLY A 34 -20.97 10.12 -1.94
C GLY A 34 -20.99 11.65 -1.78
N LYS A 35 -21.11 12.13 -0.54
CA LYS A 35 -21.09 13.57 -0.26
C LYS A 35 -19.76 14.19 -0.70
N TYR A 36 -19.81 15.41 -1.24
CA TYR A 36 -18.62 16.13 -1.71
C TYR A 36 -17.55 16.19 -0.61
N GLY A 37 -16.33 15.72 -0.91
CA GLY A 37 -15.20 15.70 0.02
C GLY A 37 -15.07 14.45 0.92
N GLN A 38 -16.06 13.55 0.98
CA GLN A 38 -15.92 12.29 1.73
C GLN A 38 -14.79 11.43 1.16
N TRP A 39 -14.73 11.27 -0.16
CA TRP A 39 -13.62 10.55 -0.78
C TRP A 39 -12.27 11.19 -0.48
N GLN A 40 -12.14 12.53 -0.44
CA GLN A 40 -10.88 13.20 -0.10
C GLN A 40 -10.43 12.87 1.34
N GLY A 41 -11.35 12.90 2.31
CA GLY A 41 -11.06 12.54 3.71
C GLY A 41 -10.77 11.05 3.88
N THR A 42 -11.52 10.18 3.20
CA THR A 42 -11.26 8.73 3.20
C THR A 42 -9.98 8.40 2.43
N LYS A 43 -9.62 9.16 1.40
CA LYS A 43 -8.42 8.96 0.57
C LYS A 43 -7.12 9.20 1.35
N SER A 44 -7.09 10.18 2.24
CA SER A 44 -5.92 10.39 3.12
C SER A 44 -5.75 9.24 4.11
N GLN A 45 -6.85 8.74 4.68
CA GLN A 45 -6.85 7.53 5.51
C GLN A 45 -6.46 6.29 4.69
N TRP A 46 -6.97 6.16 3.47
CA TRP A 46 -6.65 5.10 2.50
C TRP A 46 -5.17 5.09 2.10
N MET A 47 -4.54 6.24 1.90
CA MET A 47 -3.09 6.34 1.71
C MET A 47 -2.33 5.78 2.92
N GLY A 48 -2.81 6.05 4.14
CA GLY A 48 -2.26 5.44 5.36
C GLY A 48 -2.46 3.92 5.42
N TRP A 49 -3.56 3.42 4.84
CA TRP A 49 -3.85 1.98 4.80
C TRP A 49 -3.02 1.26 3.73
N ARG A 50 -2.69 1.92 2.61
CA ARG A 50 -1.73 1.38 1.61
C ARG A 50 -0.34 1.16 2.18
N VAL A 51 0.05 1.92 3.20
CA VAL A 51 1.31 1.67 3.88
C VAL A 51 1.28 0.30 4.59
N SER A 52 0.15 -0.13 5.15
CA SER A 52 0.04 -1.51 5.66
C SER A 52 0.11 -2.60 4.57
N GLU A 53 -0.05 -2.28 3.28
CA GLU A 53 0.19 -3.23 2.17
C GLU A 53 1.69 -3.41 1.87
N CYS A 54 2.55 -2.45 2.22
CA CYS A 54 3.99 -2.53 1.95
C CYS A 54 4.75 -3.40 2.96
N ILE A 55 4.14 -3.75 4.10
CA ILE A 55 4.74 -4.64 5.10
C ILE A 55 3.77 -5.80 5.29
N CYS A 56 4.12 -6.96 4.75
CA CYS A 56 3.35 -8.19 4.89
C CYS A 56 3.39 -8.68 6.35
N TYR A 57 2.54 -8.12 7.20
CA TYR A 57 2.35 -8.62 8.56
C TYR A 57 1.29 -9.72 8.62
N THR A 58 1.52 -10.71 9.48
CA THR A 58 0.41 -11.50 10.03
C THR A 58 -0.36 -10.62 11.03
N PRO A 59 -1.67 -10.84 11.24
CA PRO A 59 -2.45 -10.08 12.24
C PRO A 59 -1.83 -10.12 13.64
N GLU A 60 -1.20 -11.23 14.01
CA GLU A 60 -0.53 -11.43 15.29
C GLU A 60 0.71 -10.54 15.42
N ASP A 61 1.56 -10.51 14.40
CA ASP A 61 2.76 -9.66 14.39
C ASP A 61 2.38 -8.17 14.39
N PHE A 62 1.32 -7.81 13.64
CA PHE A 62 0.80 -6.45 13.61
C PHE A 62 0.42 -5.96 15.01
N TRP A 63 -0.36 -6.73 15.78
CA TRP A 63 -0.80 -6.31 17.11
C TRP A 63 0.31 -6.39 18.16
N LYS A 64 1.25 -7.32 18.01
CA LYS A 64 2.45 -7.41 18.86
C LYS A 64 3.31 -6.15 18.74
N GLU A 65 3.49 -5.65 17.52
CA GLU A 65 4.27 -4.42 17.28
C GLU A 65 3.45 -3.16 17.54
N SER A 66 2.13 -3.23 17.33
CA SER A 66 1.21 -2.09 17.51
C SER A 66 0.71 -1.89 18.93
N SER A 67 1.20 -2.66 19.90
CA SER A 67 0.80 -2.59 21.31
C SER A 67 1.98 -2.28 22.23
N VAL A 68 1.79 -1.36 23.18
CA VAL A 68 2.77 -1.03 24.23
C VAL A 68 2.15 -1.37 25.57
N ASN A 69 2.82 -2.21 26.37
CA ASN A 69 2.34 -2.68 27.67
C ASN A 69 0.94 -3.33 27.61
N GLY A 70 0.64 -4.07 26.54
CA GLY A 70 -0.66 -4.74 26.37
C GLY A 70 -1.80 -3.82 25.91
N HIS A 71 -1.52 -2.54 25.65
CA HIS A 71 -2.49 -1.60 25.10
C HIS A 71 -2.14 -1.23 23.67
N ALA A 72 -3.14 -1.28 22.78
CA ALA A 72 -2.99 -0.79 21.41
C ALA A 72 -2.55 0.67 21.40
N MET A 73 -1.55 0.99 20.58
CA MET A 73 -1.13 2.36 20.33
C MET A 73 -2.28 3.17 19.70
N LYS A 74 -2.22 4.49 19.86
CA LYS A 74 -3.15 5.39 19.15
C LYS A 74 -2.99 5.18 17.65
N PHE A 75 -4.11 5.15 16.92
CA PHE A 75 -4.15 4.95 15.48
C PHE A 75 -3.12 5.79 14.71
N THR A 76 -2.99 7.09 15.03
CA THR A 76 -2.01 7.97 14.38
C THR A 76 -0.57 7.49 14.56
N ARG A 77 -0.23 7.01 15.76
CA ARG A 77 1.11 6.49 16.08
C ARG A 77 1.40 5.17 15.37
N ILE A 78 0.39 4.31 15.23
CA ILE A 78 0.51 3.07 14.45
C ILE A 78 0.79 3.41 12.98
N VAL A 79 0.02 4.35 12.40
CA VAL A 79 0.21 4.78 11.02
C VAL A 79 1.59 5.40 10.79
N ASP A 80 2.04 6.29 11.69
CA ASP A 80 3.36 6.91 11.58
C ASP A 80 4.49 5.88 11.62
N GLU A 81 4.37 4.86 12.48
CA GLU A 81 5.37 3.79 12.59
C GLU A 81 5.38 2.89 11.35
N LEU A 82 4.21 2.51 10.84
CA LEU A 82 4.11 1.76 9.59
C LEU A 82 4.71 2.55 8.42
N HIS A 83 4.47 3.87 8.36
CA HIS A 83 5.04 4.75 7.34
C HIS A 83 6.56 4.74 7.41
N ARG A 84 7.12 4.83 8.62
CA ARG A 84 8.56 4.77 8.86
C ARG A 84 9.14 3.44 8.39
N GLN A 85 8.54 2.33 8.79
CA GLN A 85 9.00 0.99 8.45
C GLN A 85 8.89 0.69 6.96
N CYS A 86 7.80 1.10 6.30
CA CYS A 86 7.64 0.99 4.86
C CYS A 86 8.70 1.77 4.11
N ASN A 87 9.03 2.97 4.56
CA ASN A 87 10.07 3.76 3.92
C ASN A 87 11.43 3.06 4.02
N ILE A 88 11.77 2.51 5.19
CA ILE A 88 13.01 1.75 5.39
C ILE A 88 13.03 0.50 4.50
N SER A 89 11.96 -0.30 4.52
CA SER A 89 11.86 -1.51 3.71
C SER A 89 11.93 -1.20 2.21
N ASN A 90 11.23 -0.15 1.76
CA ASN A 90 11.29 0.30 0.38
C ASN A 90 12.69 0.80 -0.01
N ASP A 91 13.41 1.47 0.90
CA ASP A 91 14.80 1.88 0.66
C ASP A 91 15.74 0.68 0.45
N ASP A 92 15.65 -0.31 1.34
CA ASP A 92 16.41 -1.55 1.23
C ASP A 92 16.08 -2.30 -0.06
N MET A 93 14.80 -2.38 -0.41
CA MET A 93 14.34 -3.05 -1.63
C MET A 93 14.79 -2.30 -2.89
N VAL A 94 14.64 -0.98 -2.98
CA VAL A 94 15.12 -0.19 -4.13
C VAL A 94 16.62 -0.38 -4.30
N THR A 95 17.39 -0.43 -3.21
CA THR A 95 18.83 -0.71 -3.25
C THR A 95 19.12 -2.08 -3.86
N ARG A 96 18.36 -3.11 -3.45
CA ARG A 96 18.48 -4.47 -4.01
C ARG A 96 18.08 -4.52 -5.48
N VAL A 97 16.96 -3.91 -5.87
CA VAL A 97 16.47 -3.86 -7.25
C VAL A 97 17.49 -3.16 -8.15
N ARG A 98 18.03 -2.01 -7.73
CA ARG A 98 19.08 -1.32 -8.49
C ARG A 98 20.33 -2.18 -8.66
N LYS A 99 20.71 -2.95 -7.64
CA LYS A 99 21.84 -3.90 -7.73
C LYS A 99 21.52 -5.09 -8.65
N GLU A 100 20.30 -5.59 -8.63
CA GLU A 100 19.86 -6.74 -9.43
C GLU A 100 19.81 -6.42 -10.92
N PHE A 101 19.20 -5.29 -11.30
CA PHE A 101 19.03 -4.92 -12.71
C PHE A 101 20.16 -4.08 -13.28
N GLY A 102 21.00 -3.46 -12.44
CA GLY A 102 22.17 -2.69 -12.86
C GLY A 102 21.82 -1.69 -13.97
N ASP A 103 22.51 -1.80 -15.10
CA ASP A 103 22.34 -0.93 -16.27
C ASP A 103 20.94 -1.04 -16.92
N ALA A 104 20.25 -2.16 -16.73
CA ALA A 104 18.89 -2.35 -17.23
C ALA A 104 17.82 -1.71 -16.32
N PHE A 105 18.20 -1.15 -15.16
CA PHE A 105 17.23 -0.56 -14.25
C PHE A 105 16.47 0.60 -14.90
N ASP A 106 17.17 1.55 -15.53
CA ASP A 106 16.53 2.76 -16.05
C ASP A 106 15.59 2.46 -17.22
N SER A 107 15.85 1.40 -18.01
CA SER A 107 14.95 0.99 -19.08
C SER A 107 13.73 0.25 -18.56
N LEU A 108 13.92 -0.70 -17.63
CA LEU A 108 12.84 -1.53 -17.08
C LEU A 108 11.94 -0.74 -16.11
N PHE A 109 12.49 0.21 -15.36
CA PHE A 109 11.77 1.02 -14.39
C PHE A 109 11.54 2.44 -14.94
N SER A 110 10.95 2.53 -16.12
CA SER A 110 10.56 3.80 -16.75
C SER A 110 9.11 3.79 -17.21
N TYR A 111 8.57 4.97 -17.52
CA TYR A 111 7.24 5.13 -18.11
C TYR A 111 7.24 6.30 -19.11
N HIS A 112 6.35 6.21 -20.09
CA HIS A 112 6.13 7.28 -21.06
C HIS A 112 5.17 8.34 -20.50
N LYS A 113 5.51 9.60 -20.74
CA LYS A 113 4.63 10.74 -20.48
C LYS A 113 4.67 11.67 -21.69
N GLY A 114 3.69 11.49 -22.58
CA GLY A 114 3.77 12.06 -23.92
C GLY A 114 4.93 11.41 -24.68
N ASP A 115 5.77 12.23 -25.31
CA ASP A 115 6.93 11.77 -26.08
C ASP A 115 8.19 11.54 -25.22
N GLU A 116 8.12 11.85 -23.92
CA GLU A 116 9.26 11.72 -23.00
C GLU A 116 9.22 10.40 -22.21
N VAL A 117 10.40 9.82 -21.99
CA VAL A 117 10.60 8.67 -21.11
C VAL A 117 11.10 9.16 -19.75
N HIS A 118 10.41 8.78 -18.67
CA HIS A 118 10.82 9.10 -17.31
C HIS A 118 11.16 7.83 -16.52
N VAL A 119 12.35 7.83 -15.90
CA VAL A 119 12.71 6.81 -14.91
C VAL A 119 11.90 7.00 -13.63
N MET A 120 11.38 5.90 -13.08
CA MET A 120 10.64 5.90 -11.83
C MET A 120 11.54 6.35 -10.68
N ARG A 121 11.04 7.31 -9.88
CA ARG A 121 11.74 7.83 -8.69
C ARG A 121 11.05 7.50 -7.38
N ASN A 122 9.75 7.20 -7.43
CA ASN A 122 8.98 6.85 -6.24
C ASN A 122 9.36 5.43 -5.80
N LYS A 123 9.89 5.31 -4.57
CA LYS A 123 10.40 4.03 -4.03
C LYS A 123 9.33 2.94 -4.01
N SER A 124 8.14 3.26 -3.50
CA SER A 124 7.02 2.34 -3.45
C SER A 124 6.55 1.94 -4.85
N ALA A 125 6.54 2.86 -5.82
CA ALA A 125 6.22 2.53 -7.21
C ALA A 125 7.25 1.58 -7.83
N ILE A 126 8.55 1.80 -7.57
CA ILE A 126 9.63 0.90 -8.02
C ILE A 126 9.45 -0.50 -7.42
N VAL A 127 9.20 -0.61 -6.11
CA VAL A 127 9.00 -1.90 -5.44
C VAL A 127 7.75 -2.62 -5.96
N CYS A 128 6.62 -1.92 -6.12
CA CYS A 128 5.43 -2.50 -6.72
C CYS A 128 5.69 -3.00 -8.15
N HIS A 129 6.39 -2.21 -8.97
CA HIS A 129 6.72 -2.62 -10.34
C HIS A 129 7.67 -3.81 -10.38
N TYR A 130 8.65 -3.87 -9.48
CA TYR A 130 9.56 -5.02 -9.35
C TYR A 130 8.81 -6.33 -9.13
N TRP A 131 7.81 -6.34 -8.25
CA TRP A 131 7.00 -7.53 -8.00
C TRP A 131 6.09 -7.92 -9.17
N GLN A 132 5.76 -7.00 -10.07
CA GLN A 132 5.02 -7.30 -11.30
C GLN A 132 5.91 -7.92 -12.39
N LEU A 133 7.22 -7.67 -12.33
CA LEU A 133 8.21 -8.22 -13.26
C LEU A 133 8.69 -9.63 -12.85
N LYS A 134 8.33 -10.10 -11.64
CA LYS A 134 8.65 -11.43 -11.11
C LYS A 134 7.49 -12.39 -11.30
#